data_AF-A0AAF0QLA9-F1
#
_entry.id   AF-A0AAF0QLA9-F1
#
_cell.length_a   1.000
_cell.length_b   1.000
_cell.length_c   1.000
_cell.angle_alpha   90.00
_cell.angle_beta   90.00
_cell.angle_gamma   90.00
#
_symmetry.space_group_name_H-M   'P 1'
#
loop_
_entity.id
_entity.type
_entity.pdbx_description
1 polymer ?
#
loop_
_entity_poly.entity_id
_entity_poly.type
_entity_poly.pdbx_seq_one_letter_code
_entity_poly.pdbx_strand_id
1 'polypeptide(L)'
;MQTSWSKDNSGRRFWSCPRYRKNVCNFFSWRDREDVDIRSKFIILRLANRIKELEIDYESHIKRSNRWVMKEKKKTKCCNN
;
A
#
# COMPACT_ATOMS: atom_id res chain seq x y z
N MET A 1 -20.80 11.36 4.79
CA MET A 1 -19.41 11.11 5.26
C MET A 1 -18.62 12.38 5.07
N GLN A 2 -17.89 12.83 6.09
CA GLN A 2 -17.05 14.03 6.01
C GLN A 2 -15.57 13.71 6.24
N THR A 3 -14.69 14.60 5.81
CA THR A 3 -13.24 14.54 6.05
C THR A 3 -12.85 15.69 6.96
N SER A 4 -12.08 15.39 8.00
CA SER A 4 -11.47 16.41 8.84
C SER A 4 -10.24 16.98 8.14
N TRP A 5 -10.11 18.30 8.17
CA TRP A 5 -8.95 19.04 7.67
C TRP A 5 -8.25 19.83 8.78
N SER A 6 -8.53 19.50 10.04
CA SER A 6 -7.81 20.09 11.16
C SER A 6 -6.37 19.61 11.18
N LYS A 7 -5.46 20.43 11.71
CA LYS A 7 -4.01 20.15 11.76
C LYS A 7 -3.72 18.76 12.33
N ASP A 8 -4.40 18.38 13.41
CA ASP A 8 -4.15 17.14 14.13
C ASP A 8 -4.97 15.93 13.63
N ASN A 9 -5.97 16.14 12.77
CA ASN A 9 -6.83 15.07 12.24
C ASN A 9 -7.04 15.22 10.73
N SER A 10 -6.03 15.69 10.00
CA SER A 10 -6.11 15.92 8.56
C SER A 10 -6.34 14.61 7.80
N GLY A 11 -7.29 14.58 6.87
CA GLY A 11 -7.64 13.41 6.07
C GLY A 11 -8.51 12.37 6.79
N ARG A 12 -8.68 12.46 8.12
CA ARG A 12 -9.45 11.49 8.91
C ARG A 12 -10.94 11.59 8.61
N ARG A 13 -11.62 10.46 8.41
CA ARG A 13 -13.04 10.42 8.05
C ARG A 13 -13.92 10.33 9.29
N PHE A 14 -15.07 11.00 9.27
CA PHE A 14 -16.06 10.92 10.34
C PHE A 14 -17.49 10.93 9.81
N TRP A 15 -18.38 10.42 10.63
CA TRP A 15 -19.82 10.60 10.50
C TRP A 15 -20.27 11.81 11.29
N SER A 16 -21.21 12.53 10.72
CA SER A 16 -21.89 13.65 11.35
C SER A 16 -23.37 13.61 10.98
N CYS A 17 -24.15 14.49 11.59
CA CYS A 17 -25.51 14.75 11.12
C CYS A 17 -25.52 14.98 9.60
N PRO A 18 -26.40 14.29 8.84
CA PRO A 18 -26.55 14.51 7.40
C PRO A 18 -27.37 15.77 7.10
N ARG A 19 -28.09 16.32 8.08
CA ARG A 19 -28.90 17.53 7.91
C ARG A 19 -27.98 18.75 7.88
N TYR A 20 -28.27 19.69 6.99
CA TYR A 20 -27.55 20.95 6.88
C TYR A 20 -28.45 22.10 7.37
N ARG A 21 -27.92 22.97 8.25
CA ARG A 21 -28.49 24.24 8.74
C ARG A 21 -29.69 24.22 9.70
N LYS A 22 -30.79 23.52 9.44
CA LYS A 22 -31.98 23.50 10.35
C LYS A 22 -32.12 22.16 11.07
N ASN A 23 -32.38 22.21 12.38
CA ASN A 23 -32.53 21.02 13.25
C ASN A 23 -31.37 20.02 13.12
N VAL A 24 -30.13 20.54 13.08
CA VAL A 24 -28.92 19.73 13.07
C VAL A 24 -28.73 19.09 14.44
N CYS A 25 -28.43 17.79 14.48
CA CYS A 25 -28.05 17.13 15.72
C CYS A 25 -26.52 17.18 15.89
N ASN A 26 -26.05 17.10 17.13
CA ASN A 26 -24.61 17.11 17.47
C ASN A 26 -23.96 15.72 17.32
N PHE A 27 -24.52 14.85 16.48
CA PHE A 27 -23.95 13.53 16.26
C PHE A 27 -22.59 13.65 15.59
N PHE A 28 -21.60 12.96 16.16
CA PHE A 28 -20.23 12.86 15.67
C PHE A 28 -19.68 11.49 16.03
N SER A 29 -19.04 10.81 15.07
CA SER A 29 -18.30 9.58 15.33
C SER A 29 -17.18 9.38 14.32
N TRP A 30 -15.98 9.02 14.78
CA TRP A 30 -14.86 8.67 13.90
C TRP A 30 -15.12 7.36 13.16
N ARG A 31 -14.77 7.31 11.87
CA ARG A 31 -14.93 6.12 11.02
C ARG A 31 -13.84 5.07 11.21
N ASP A 32 -12.81 5.37 11.99
CA ASP A 32 -11.66 4.48 12.18
C ASP A 32 -12.00 3.12 12.79
N ARG A 33 -13.13 3.05 13.51
CA ARG A 33 -13.58 1.82 14.18
C ARG A 33 -14.38 0.90 13.25
N GLU A 34 -14.63 1.32 12.01
CA GLU A 34 -15.34 0.47 11.08
C GLU A 34 -14.41 -0.57 10.50
N ASP A 35 -14.87 -1.81 10.59
CA ASP A 35 -14.26 -2.93 9.90
C ASP A 35 -14.12 -2.61 8.41
N VAL A 36 -12.93 -2.89 7.88
CA VAL A 36 -12.75 -2.97 6.43
C VAL A 36 -13.83 -3.89 5.87
N ASP A 37 -14.54 -3.42 4.85
CA ASP A 37 -15.58 -4.20 4.18
C ASP A 37 -15.08 -5.63 3.90
N ILE A 38 -15.95 -6.63 4.06
CA ILE A 38 -15.58 -8.05 3.99
C ILE A 38 -14.90 -8.36 2.66
N ARG A 39 -15.41 -7.81 1.54
CA ARG A 39 -14.78 -7.99 0.23
C ARG A 39 -13.41 -7.32 0.20
N SER A 40 -13.29 -6.10 0.71
CA SER A 40 -12.02 -5.40 0.82
C SER A 40 -10.99 -6.17 1.66
N LYS A 41 -11.39 -6.85 2.75
CA LYS A 41 -10.48 -7.70 3.56
C LYS A 41 -9.83 -8.78 2.70
N PHE A 42 -10.61 -9.48 1.87
CA PHE A 42 -10.07 -10.51 0.96
C PHE A 42 -9.22 -9.93 -0.17
N ILE A 43 -9.67 -8.85 -0.79
CA ILE A 43 -8.95 -8.23 -1.92
C ILE A 43 -7.61 -7.65 -1.47
N ILE A 44 -7.59 -6.90 -0.37
CA ILE A 44 -6.37 -6.30 0.18
C ILE A 44 -5.36 -7.39 0.53
N LEU A 45 -5.79 -8.46 1.22
CA LEU A 45 -4.91 -9.57 1.56
C LEU A 45 -4.32 -10.24 0.32
N ARG A 46 -5.13 -10.51 -0.69
CA ARG A 46 -4.67 -11.12 -1.95
C ARG A 46 -3.66 -10.24 -2.68
N LEU A 47 -3.94 -8.93 -2.77
CA LEU A 47 -3.04 -7.98 -3.41
C LEU A 47 -1.72 -7.86 -2.64
N ALA A 48 -1.76 -7.81 -1.31
CA ALA A 48 -0.57 -7.76 -0.48
C ALA A 48 0.32 -9.01 -0.69
N ASN A 49 -0.29 -10.20 -0.73
CA ASN A 49 0.44 -11.44 -1.02
C ASN A 49 1.06 -11.40 -2.43
N ARG A 50 0.31 -10.92 -3.43
CA ARG A 50 0.80 -10.83 -4.80
C ARG A 50 1.97 -9.85 -4.94
N ILE A 51 1.93 -8.71 -4.25
CA ILE A 51 3.04 -7.75 -4.20
C ILE A 51 4.27 -8.43 -3.61
N LYS A 52 4.12 -9.14 -2.49
CA LYS A 52 5.23 -9.86 -1.85
C LYS A 52 5.86 -10.91 -2.76
N GLU A 53 5.05 -11.67 -3.50
CA GLU A 53 5.54 -12.62 -4.51
C GLU A 53 6.35 -11.91 -5.61
N LEU A 54 5.82 -10.80 -6.14
CA LEU A 54 6.46 -10.03 -7.19
C LEU A 54 7.78 -9.41 -6.74
N GLU A 55 7.86 -8.94 -5.49
CA GLU A 55 9.10 -8.43 -4.89
C GLU A 55 10.16 -9.55 -4.80
N ILE A 56 9.78 -10.75 -4.36
CA ILE A 56 10.70 -11.90 -4.32
C ILE A 56 11.19 -12.27 -5.72
N ASP A 57 10.29 -12.32 -6.70
CA ASP A 57 10.63 -12.65 -8.09
C ASP A 57 11.57 -11.61 -8.69
N TYR A 58 11.31 -10.32 -8.44
CA TYR A 58 12.17 -9.22 -8.89
C TYR A 58 13.58 -9.34 -8.32
N GLU A 59 13.72 -9.55 -7.01
CA GLU A 59 15.01 -9.74 -6.35
C GLU A 59 15.77 -10.95 -6.91
N SER A 60 15.05 -12.06 -7.17
CA SER A 60 15.64 -13.26 -7.78
C SER A 60 16.19 -12.97 -9.18
N HIS A 61 15.46 -12.17 -9.96
CA HIS A 61 15.84 -11.79 -11.31
C HIS A 61 17.09 -10.91 -11.31
N ILE A 62 17.13 -9.89 -10.44
CA ILE A 62 18.29 -9.03 -10.24
C ILE A 62 19.53 -9.85 -9.85
N LYS A 63 19.39 -10.77 -8.89
CA LYS A 63 20.49 -11.65 -8.46
C LYS A 63 21.02 -12.52 -9.61
N ARG A 64 20.13 -13.06 -10.45
CA ARG A 64 20.52 -13.90 -11.60
C ARG A 64 21.22 -13.08 -12.69
N SER A 65 20.71 -11.88 -12.97
CA SER A 65 21.34 -10.92 -13.89
C SER A 65 22.74 -10.54 -13.42
N ASN A 66 22.90 -10.15 -12.16
CA ASN A 66 24.20 -9.80 -11.57
C ASN A 66 25.20 -10.97 -11.65
N ARG A 67 24.74 -12.19 -11.37
CA ARG A 67 25.58 -13.40 -11.51
C ARG A 67 26.07 -13.58 -12.94
N TRP A 68 25.21 -13.34 -13.93
CA TRP A 68 25.58 -13.45 -15.35
C TRP A 68 26.63 -12.40 -15.72
N VAL A 69 26.41 -11.14 -15.36
CA VAL A 69 27.38 -10.05 -15.57
C VAL A 69 28.75 -10.37 -14.96
N MET A 70 28.77 -10.92 -13.74
CA MET A 70 30.03 -11.30 -13.07
C MET A 70 30.77 -12.44 -13.79
N LYS A 71 30.04 -13.42 -14.36
CA LYS A 71 30.64 -14.48 -15.17
C LYS A 71 31.26 -13.93 -16.45
N GLU A 72 30.56 -13.02 -17.13
CA GLU A 72 31.04 -12.39 -18.36
C GLU A 72 32.29 -11.55 -18.12
N LYS A 73 32.32 -10.77 -17.03
CA LYS A 73 33.51 -10.03 -16.59
C LYS A 73 34.69 -10.95 -16.27
N LYS A 74 34.45 -12.11 -15.66
CA LYS A 74 35.51 -13.10 -15.38
C LYS A 74 36.04 -13.72 -16.68
N LYS A 75 35.17 -14.05 -17.63
CA LYS A 75 35.53 -14.61 -18.93
C LYS A 75 36.39 -13.64 -19.75
N THR A 76 35.95 -12.39 -19.87
CA THR A 76 36.72 -11.33 -20.55
C THR A 76 38.08 -11.09 -19.89
N LYS A 77 38.17 -11.10 -18.55
CA LYS A 77 39.46 -11.02 -17.85
C LYS A 77 40.39 -12.19 -18.17
N CYS A 78 39.86 -13.39 -18.36
CA CYS A 78 40.67 -14.58 -18.72
C CYS A 78 41.18 -14.54 -20.17
N CYS A 79 40.50 -13.86 -21.08
CA CYS A 79 40.92 -13.76 -22.49
C CYS A 79 41.96 -12.66 -22.75
N ASN A 80 42.13 -11.71 -21.83
CA ASN A 80 43.04 -10.57 -21.97
C ASN A 80 44.40 -10.79 -21.26
N ASN A 81 44.75 -12.04 -20.91
CA ASN A 81 45.86 -12.38 -20.03
C ASN A 81 46.69 -13.56 -20.53
#